data_AF-A0A9W7TGL7-F1
#
_entry.id   AF-A0A9W7TGL7-F1
#
_cell.length_a   1.000
_cell.length_b   1.000
_cell.length_c   1.000
_cell.angle_alpha   90.00
_cell.angle_beta   90.00
_cell.angle_gamma   90.00
#
_symmetry.space_group_name_H-M   'P 1'
#
loop_
_entity.id
_entity.type
_entity.pdbx_description
1 polymer ?
#
loop_
_entity_poly.entity_id
_entity_poly.type
_entity_poly.pdbx_seq_one_letter_code
_entity_poly.pdbx_strand_id
1 'polypeptide(L)'
;MHYKCGDKVWIFTFQQGVRKQEIIKVTEQLIEAISNGDFENYTKMCDPSVTAFEPEALGNLVEGLDFHRFYFENCKKHLHEQN
;
A
#
# COMPACT_ATOMS: atom_id res chain seq x y z
N MET A 1 22.76 1.30 13.13
CA MET A 1 23.74 0.69 14.06
C MET A 1 25.10 1.29 13.75
N HIS A 2 25.68 2.11 14.64
CA HIS A 2 27.00 2.69 14.44
C HIS A 2 28.06 1.78 15.05
N TYR A 3 28.97 1.24 14.23
CA TYR A 3 30.14 0.51 14.70
C TYR A 3 31.40 1.31 14.37
N LYS A 4 32.23 1.57 15.37
CA LYS A 4 33.54 2.23 15.21
C LYS A 4 34.66 1.20 15.30
N CYS A 5 35.57 1.23 14.33
CA CYS A 5 36.86 0.53 14.38
C CYS A 5 37.93 1.49 13.85
N GLY A 6 38.69 2.12 14.75
CA GLY A 6 39.64 3.19 14.43
C GLY A 6 38.99 4.50 13.94
N ASP A 7 39.75 5.33 13.23
CA ASP A 7 39.31 6.64 12.70
C ASP A 7 38.42 6.54 11.44
N LYS A 8 38.15 5.31 10.97
CA LYS A 8 37.28 5.05 9.83
C LYS A 8 35.86 4.84 10.32
N VAL A 9 34.99 5.82 10.04
CA VAL A 9 33.55 5.68 10.24
C VAL A 9 33.00 4.87 9.06
N TRP A 10 32.66 3.61 9.29
CA TRP A 10 31.89 2.83 8.33
C TRP A 10 30.42 3.21 8.48
N ILE A 11 29.97 4.13 7.64
CA ILE A 11 28.54 4.39 7.47
C ILE A 11 27.97 3.20 6.69
N PHE A 12 27.47 2.19 7.41
CA PHE A 12 26.60 1.17 6.83
C PHE A 12 25.21 1.77 6.63
N THR A 13 25.07 2.68 5.65
CA THR A 13 23.75 2.95 5.09
C THR A 13 23.38 1.72 4.27
N PHE A 14 22.35 0.99 4.70
CA PHE A 14 21.77 -0.06 3.89
C PHE A 14 21.05 0.60 2.71
N GLN A 15 21.82 0.94 1.68
CA GLN A 15 21.30 1.57 0.48
C GLN A 15 20.55 0.50 -0.32
N GLN A 16 19.22 0.51 -0.18
CA GLN A 16 18.35 -0.31 -1.02
C GLN A 16 18.64 0.04 -2.48
N GLY A 17 18.70 -0.95 -3.36
CA GLY A 17 18.81 -0.67 -4.80
C GLY A 17 17.64 0.19 -5.28
N VAL A 18 17.87 1.02 -6.30
CA VAL A 18 16.88 1.98 -6.85
C VAL A 18 15.51 1.33 -7.07
N ARG A 19 15.48 0.14 -7.68
CA ARG A 19 14.24 -0.63 -7.90
C ARG A 19 13.45 -0.90 -6.60
N LYS A 20 14.13 -1.22 -5.51
CA LYS A 20 13.47 -1.48 -4.22
C LYS A 20 12.92 -0.20 -3.60
N GLN A 21 13.61 0.94 -3.79
CA GLN A 21 13.10 2.23 -3.36
C GLN A 21 11.84 2.64 -4.15
N GLU A 22 11.81 2.35 -5.46
CA GLU A 22 10.64 2.60 -6.30
C GLU A 22 9.43 1.75 -5.87
N ILE A 23 9.62 0.45 -5.59
CA ILE A 23 8.54 -0.43 -5.09
C ILE A 23 7.99 0.10 -3.76
N ILE A 24 8.85 0.51 -2.84
CA ILE A 24 8.44 1.10 -1.56
C ILE A 24 7.59 2.34 -1.82
N LYS A 25 8.08 3.27 -2.65
CA LYS A 25 7.39 4.51 -2.98
C LYS A 25 6.01 4.27 -3.59
N VAL A 26 5.90 3.35 -4.56
CA VAL A 26 4.60 3.04 -5.20
C VAL A 26 3.66 2.35 -4.20
N THR A 27 4.18 1.51 -3.31
CA THR A 27 3.38 0.86 -2.27
C THR A 27 2.86 1.87 -1.24
N GLU A 28 3.66 2.87 -0.86
CA GLU A 28 3.23 3.98 0.01
C GLU A 28 2.11 4.79 -0.66
N GLN A 29 2.24 5.12 -1.95
CA GLN A 29 1.19 5.81 -2.71
C GLN A 29 -0.11 4.99 -2.80
N LEU A 30 -0.01 3.66 -2.94
CA LEU A 30 -1.17 2.77 -2.92
C LEU A 30 -1.89 2.81 -1.56
N ILE A 31 -1.15 2.76 -0.46
CA ILE A 31 -1.69 2.85 0.90
C ILE A 31 -2.37 4.21 1.12
N GLU A 32 -1.77 5.30 0.65
CA GLU A 32 -2.36 6.64 0.71
C GLU A 32 -3.69 6.73 -0.06
N ALA A 33 -3.76 6.15 -1.26
CA ALA A 33 -5.01 6.10 -2.04
C ALA A 33 -6.11 5.35 -1.29
N ILE A 34 -5.80 4.22 -0.66
CA ILE A 34 -6.73 3.45 0.18
C ILE A 34 -7.18 4.30 1.37
N SER A 35 -6.25 4.89 2.12
CA SER A 35 -6.56 5.68 3.32
C SER A 35 -7.43 6.91 3.03
N ASN A 36 -7.26 7.53 1.86
CA ASN A 36 -8.05 8.69 1.44
C ASN A 36 -9.37 8.29 0.74
N GLY A 37 -9.59 6.99 0.51
CA GLY A 37 -10.68 6.48 -0.29
C GLY A 37 -10.69 7.07 -1.70
N ASP A 38 -9.52 7.17 -2.32
CA ASP A 38 -9.30 7.60 -3.70
C ASP A 38 -9.23 6.39 -4.62
N PHE A 39 -10.41 5.95 -5.09
CA PHE A 39 -10.52 4.78 -5.95
C PHE A 39 -9.84 5.00 -7.31
N GLU A 40 -9.86 6.24 -7.83
CA GLU A 40 -9.28 6.54 -9.14
C GLU A 40 -7.76 6.28 -9.13
N ASN A 41 -7.05 6.77 -8.11
CA ASN A 41 -5.62 6.52 -8.00
C ASN A 41 -5.30 5.06 -7.65
N TYR A 42 -6.12 4.41 -6.81
CA TYR A 42 -5.99 2.97 -6.55
C TYR A 42 -6.01 2.16 -7.86
N THR A 43 -7.00 2.39 -8.74
CA THR A 43 -7.11 1.64 -10.02
C THR A 43 -5.98 1.90 -11.01
N LYS A 44 -5.31 3.07 -10.94
CA LYS A 44 -4.14 3.34 -11.80
C LYS A 44 -2.90 2.52 -11.39
N MET A 45 -2.84 2.09 -10.12
CA MET A 45 -1.71 1.35 -9.57
C MET A 45 -1.94 -0.17 -9.54
N CYS A 46 -3.19 -0.62 -9.65
CA CYS A 46 -3.56 -2.04 -9.63
C CYS A 46 -3.84 -2.57 -11.03
N ASP A 47 -3.41 -3.81 -11.28
CA ASP A 47 -3.80 -4.53 -12.49
C ASP A 47 -5.32 -4.79 -12.50
N PRO A 48 -6.02 -4.69 -13.65
CA PRO A 48 -7.44 -5.00 -13.73
C PRO A 48 -7.82 -6.43 -13.30
N SER A 49 -6.87 -7.37 -13.38
CA SER A 49 -6.98 -8.78 -12.93
C SER A 49 -6.27 -9.03 -11.60
N VAL A 50 -6.08 -7.99 -10.77
CA VAL A 50 -5.48 -8.13 -9.44
C VAL A 50 -6.19 -9.22 -8.63
N THR A 51 -5.39 -10.05 -7.95
CA THR A 51 -5.90 -11.11 -7.09
C THR A 51 -5.64 -10.77 -5.63
N ALA A 52 -6.57 -11.15 -4.75
CA ALA A 52 -6.49 -10.83 -3.34
C ALA A 52 -6.99 -11.97 -2.44
N PHE A 53 -6.31 -12.12 -1.31
CA PHE A 53 -6.80 -12.84 -0.13
C PHE A 53 -6.82 -11.86 1.03
N GLU A 54 -8.02 -11.50 1.45
CA GLU A 54 -8.26 -10.57 2.55
C GLU A 54 -9.29 -11.15 3.52
N PRO A 55 -9.32 -10.74 4.80
CA PRO A 55 -10.32 -11.19 5.76
C PRO A 55 -11.76 -11.06 5.24
N GLU A 56 -12.03 -10.00 4.49
CA GLU A 56 -13.31 -9.65 3.87
C GLU A 56 -13.76 -10.68 2.83
N ALA A 57 -12.82 -11.39 2.19
CA ALA A 57 -13.10 -12.42 1.19
C ALA A 57 -13.45 -13.80 1.80
N LEU A 58 -13.39 -13.93 3.13
CA LEU A 58 -13.73 -15.14 3.88
C LEU A 58 -13.05 -16.41 3.34
N GLY A 59 -11.77 -16.28 2.95
CA GLY A 59 -10.95 -17.38 2.45
C GLY A 59 -11.11 -17.72 0.97
N ASN A 60 -11.93 -16.97 0.22
CA ASN A 60 -12.03 -17.12 -1.24
C ASN A 60 -10.96 -16.28 -1.95
N LEU A 61 -10.50 -16.75 -3.11
CA LEU A 61 -9.69 -15.94 -4.02
C LEU A 61 -10.60 -14.92 -4.71
N VAL A 62 -10.32 -13.64 -4.52
CA VAL A 62 -10.97 -12.55 -5.25
C VAL A 62 -10.11 -12.18 -6.45
N GLU A 63 -10.76 -11.91 -7.59
CA GLU A 63 -10.13 -11.37 -8.79
C GLU A 63 -10.85 -10.09 -9.22
N GLY A 64 -10.08 -9.10 -9.63
CA GLY A 64 -10.57 -7.83 -10.16
C GLY A 64 -10.81 -6.74 -9.11
N LEU A 65 -11.24 -5.58 -9.59
CA LEU A 65 -11.32 -4.34 -8.80
C LEU A 65 -12.69 -4.10 -8.17
N ASP A 66 -13.74 -4.77 -8.63
CA ASP A 66 -15.12 -4.50 -8.20
C ASP A 66 -15.37 -4.84 -6.73
N PHE A 67 -14.73 -5.89 -6.22
CA PHE A 67 -14.75 -6.23 -4.79
C PHE A 67 -14.23 -5.08 -3.93
N HIS A 68 -13.11 -4.48 -4.32
CA HIS A 68 -12.48 -3.38 -3.59
C HIS A 68 -13.29 -2.09 -3.73
N ARG A 69 -13.86 -1.80 -4.91
CA ARG A 69 -14.71 -0.62 -5.16
C ARG A 69 -15.83 -0.46 -4.13
N PHE A 70 -16.48 -1.57 -3.76
CA PHE A 70 -17.53 -1.58 -2.76
C PHE A 70 -17.10 -0.92 -1.45
N TYR A 71 -15.88 -1.17 -0.98
CA TYR A 71 -15.35 -0.59 0.25
C TYR A 71 -15.01 0.90 0.10
N PHE A 72 -14.48 1.32 -1.06
CA PHE A 72 -14.23 2.75 -1.33
C PHE A 72 -15.52 3.59 -1.32
N GLU A 73 -16.62 3.06 -1.85
CA GLU A 73 -17.90 3.76 -1.94
C GLU A 73 -18.67 3.79 -0.60
N ASN A 74 -18.45 2.81 0.28
CA ASN A 74 -19.27 2.62 1.48
C ASN A 74 -18.55 2.90 2.80
N CYS A 75 -17.21 2.78 2.88
CA CYS A 75 -16.47 3.06 4.13
C CYS A 75 -16.55 4.52 4.58
N LYS A 76 -16.69 5.48 3.64
CA LYS A 76 -16.83 6.91 3.98
C LYS A 76 -18.15 7.26 4.68
N LYS A 77 -19.19 6.44 4.55
CA LYS A 77 -20.52 6.74 5.12
C LYS A 77 -20.55 6.60 6.65
N HIS A 78 -19.69 5.76 7.23
CA HIS A 78 -19.70 5.51 8.68
C HIS A 78 -19.10 6.63 9.55
N LEU A 79 -18.37 7.60 8.96
CA LEU A 79 -17.76 8.70 9.72
C LEU A 79 -18.60 9.99 9.74
N HIS A 80 -19.58 10.13 8.86
CA HIS A 80 -20.41 11.34 8.78
C HIS A 80 -21.79 11.20 9.45
N GLU A 81 -22.23 9.99 9.81
CA GLU A 81 -23.53 9.76 10.48
C GLU A 81 -23.42 9.80 12.03
N GLN A 82 -22.27 10.17 12.58
CA GLN A 82 -22.03 10.29 14.03
C GLN A 82 -21.70 11.73 14.49
N ASN A 83 -22.02 12.76 13.69
CA ASN A 83 -21.79 14.17 14.03
C ASN A 83 -23.09 15.00 13.96
#